data_AF-A0A959NW11-F1
#
_entry.id   AF-A0A959NW11-F1
#
_cell.length_a   1.000
_cell.length_b   1.000
_cell.length_c   1.000
_cell.angle_alpha   90.00
_cell.angle_beta   90.00
_cell.angle_gamma   90.00
#
_symmetry.space_group_name_H-M   'P 1'
#
loop_
_entity.id
_entity.type
_entity.pdbx_description
1 polymer ?
#
loop_
_entity_poly.entity_id
_entity_poly.type
_entity_poly.pdbx_seq_one_letter_code
_entity_poly.pdbx_strand_id
1 'polypeptide(L)'
;MNRLFIYIFLLIFISNLTFAQIDFFGSSNTIGGYGELHYNKTSTGNETTNVLDFHRFVIFYGHQWNEEWSFKAEVELEHNFVGEGQGELELEQAFVDYHYENWLGFQAGVILPSVGLINEFHEPPLFFGVERPEYHKSIIPTTWFGNGLSVYGNYADLDYKISVMEGLNADKISSNNGIRDARQKGYKSQADDLLYNARIDYLGINGLRVGVSYSYNNSTGEDINIPVS
;
A
#
# COMPACT_ATOMS: atom_id res chain seq x y z
N MET A 1 4.54 13.38 -49.58
CA MET A 1 4.52 12.07 -48.87
C MET A 1 3.63 12.23 -47.66
N ASN A 2 2.51 11.52 -47.68
CA ASN A 2 1.30 11.78 -46.90
C ASN A 2 1.30 11.04 -45.56
N ARG A 3 0.86 11.77 -44.54
CA ARG A 3 -0.05 11.35 -43.45
C ARG A 3 -0.16 9.83 -43.22
N LEU A 4 0.76 9.26 -42.45
CA LEU A 4 0.69 7.85 -42.02
C LEU A 4 1.36 7.68 -40.65
N PHE A 5 0.91 8.39 -39.60
CA PHE A 5 1.40 8.14 -38.23
C PHE A 5 0.44 8.57 -37.12
N ILE A 6 -0.87 8.51 -37.37
CA ILE A 6 -1.90 8.78 -36.34
C ILE A 6 -2.92 7.66 -36.40
N TYR A 7 -2.62 6.52 -35.76
CA TYR A 7 -3.61 5.57 -35.23
C TYR A 7 -2.84 4.64 -34.27
N ILE A 8 -2.61 5.08 -33.03
CA ILE A 8 -2.27 4.15 -31.95
C ILE A 8 -3.59 3.58 -31.43
N PHE A 9 -3.61 2.26 -31.43
CA PHE A 9 -4.74 1.36 -31.22
C PHE A 9 -5.10 1.36 -29.72
N LEU A 10 -6.22 1.98 -29.34
CA LEU A 10 -6.82 1.80 -28.02
C LEU A 10 -7.94 0.78 -28.16
N LEU A 11 -7.66 -0.48 -27.82
CA LEU A 11 -8.65 -1.54 -27.81
C LEU A 11 -8.97 -1.90 -26.36
N ILE A 12 -9.94 -1.19 -25.79
CA ILE A 12 -10.54 -1.52 -24.49
C ILE A 12 -11.65 -2.54 -24.77
N PHE A 13 -11.44 -3.79 -24.36
CA PHE A 13 -12.45 -4.83 -24.39
C PHE A 13 -13.09 -4.92 -23.01
N ILE A 14 -14.21 -4.22 -22.79
CA ILE A 14 -15.06 -4.43 -21.61
C ILE A 14 -16.08 -5.50 -21.97
N SER A 15 -15.80 -6.74 -21.60
CA SER A 15 -16.82 -7.79 -21.56
C SER A 15 -17.43 -7.83 -20.16
N ASN A 16 -18.62 -7.24 -20.00
CA ASN A 16 -19.46 -7.52 -18.85
C ASN A 16 -20.08 -8.92 -19.04
N LEU A 17 -19.53 -9.92 -18.34
CA LEU A 17 -20.24 -11.18 -18.12
C LEU A 17 -21.02 -11.02 -16.81
N THR A 18 -22.31 -10.74 -16.94
CA THR A 18 -23.27 -10.92 -15.84
C THR A 18 -23.37 -12.40 -15.53
N PHE A 19 -22.55 -12.89 -14.60
CA PHE A 19 -22.85 -14.14 -13.91
C PHE A 19 -23.92 -13.85 -12.86
N ALA A 20 -25.04 -14.56 -13.00
CA ALA A 20 -26.12 -14.56 -12.03
C ALA A 20 -25.57 -14.91 -10.64
N GLN A 21 -26.02 -14.15 -9.64
CA GLN A 21 -25.74 -14.34 -8.22
C GLN A 21 -26.12 -15.77 -7.80
N ILE A 22 -25.10 -16.62 -7.65
CA ILE A 22 -25.17 -17.80 -6.81
C ILE A 22 -24.60 -17.32 -5.48
N ASP A 23 -25.45 -17.14 -4.47
CA ASP A 23 -25.02 -16.89 -3.10
C ASP A 23 -24.24 -18.12 -2.62
N PHE A 24 -22.92 -18.09 -2.84
CA PHE A 24 -22.01 -19.11 -2.36
C PHE A 24 -21.47 -18.61 -1.03
N PHE A 25 -22.17 -18.93 0.06
CA PHE A 25 -21.61 -18.89 1.41
C PHE A 25 -20.56 -20.01 1.57
N GLY A 26 -19.52 -19.98 0.75
CA GLY A 26 -18.47 -20.98 0.71
C GLY A 26 -17.13 -20.35 0.39
N SER A 27 -16.07 -21.01 0.84
CA SER A 27 -14.72 -20.47 0.77
C SER A 27 -14.35 -20.06 -0.65
N SER A 28 -13.88 -18.83 -0.84
CA SER A 28 -13.53 -18.29 -2.15
C SER A 28 -12.05 -17.94 -2.21
N ASN A 29 -11.45 -18.14 -3.38
CA ASN A 29 -10.09 -17.70 -3.67
C ASN A 29 -10.18 -16.65 -4.77
N THR A 30 -9.47 -15.54 -4.60
CA THR A 30 -9.34 -14.48 -5.59
C THR A 30 -7.87 -14.23 -5.85
N ILE A 31 -7.49 -14.19 -7.12
CA ILE A 31 -6.15 -13.77 -7.56
C ILE A 31 -6.35 -12.59 -8.49
N GLY A 32 -5.62 -11.51 -8.22
CA GLY A 32 -5.61 -10.32 -9.03
C GLY A 32 -4.19 -9.80 -9.20
N GLY A 33 -4.04 -8.71 -9.94
CA GLY A 33 -2.75 -8.06 -10.09
C GLY A 33 -2.76 -7.02 -11.19
N TYR A 34 -1.68 -6.25 -11.27
CA TYR A 34 -1.45 -5.29 -12.34
C TYR A 34 0.06 -5.12 -12.57
N GLY A 35 0.43 -4.43 -13.64
CA GLY A 35 1.82 -4.06 -13.91
C GLY A 35 1.93 -2.71 -14.60
N GLU A 36 3.09 -2.09 -14.47
CA GLU A 36 3.38 -0.73 -14.92
C GLU A 36 4.65 -0.72 -15.79
N LEU A 37 4.56 -0.09 -16.97
CA LEU A 37 5.69 0.18 -17.85
C LEU A 37 5.80 1.70 -18.04
N HIS A 38 6.87 2.28 -17.53
CA HIS A 38 7.13 3.72 -17.56
C HIS A 38 8.10 4.06 -18.68
N TYR A 39 7.81 5.15 -19.40
CA TYR A 39 8.76 5.80 -20.30
C TYR A 39 8.93 7.25 -19.85
N ASN A 40 10.10 7.55 -19.31
CA ASN A 40 10.44 8.86 -18.77
C ASN A 40 11.46 9.56 -19.67
N LYS A 41 11.15 10.80 -20.07
CA LYS A 41 12.06 11.68 -20.83
C LYS A 41 12.39 12.90 -19.98
N THR A 42 13.61 12.95 -19.47
CA THR A 42 14.09 14.04 -18.62
C THR A 42 15.13 14.85 -19.37
N SER A 43 15.00 16.18 -19.36
CA SER A 43 15.96 17.10 -20.00
C SER A 43 16.60 17.98 -18.94
N THR A 44 17.92 17.86 -18.78
CA THR A 44 18.71 18.65 -17.82
C THR A 44 19.77 19.43 -18.60
N GLY A 45 19.55 20.73 -18.79
CA GLY A 45 20.38 21.56 -19.67
C GLY A 45 20.27 21.10 -21.13
N ASN A 46 21.39 20.76 -21.75
CA ASN A 46 21.45 20.24 -23.13
C ASN A 46 21.37 18.71 -23.23
N GLU A 47 21.35 18.00 -22.10
CA GLU A 47 21.30 16.54 -22.09
C GLU A 47 19.85 16.07 -21.94
N THR A 48 19.50 15.03 -22.70
CA THR A 48 18.21 14.36 -22.62
C THR A 48 18.45 12.90 -22.28
N THR A 49 17.86 12.46 -21.18
CA THR A 49 17.86 11.06 -20.77
C THR A 49 16.48 10.49 -21.03
N ASN A 50 16.43 9.38 -21.77
CA ASN A 50 15.20 8.60 -21.96
C ASN A 50 15.37 7.28 -21.22
N VAL A 51 14.43 6.96 -20.34
CA VAL A 51 14.43 5.75 -19.53
C VAL A 51 13.16 4.97 -19.82
N LEU A 52 13.30 3.69 -20.11
CA LEU A 52 12.19 2.74 -20.19
C LEU A 52 12.36 1.78 -19.02
N ASP A 53 11.34 1.66 -18.18
CA ASP A 53 11.39 0.93 -16.92
C ASP A 53 10.09 0.15 -16.72
N PHE A 54 10.18 -1.17 -16.52
CA PHE A 54 9.03 -1.95 -16.08
C PHE A 54 8.95 -1.82 -14.57
N HIS A 55 8.31 -0.72 -14.17
CA HIS A 55 8.45 -0.09 -12.87
C HIS A 55 7.94 -0.97 -11.74
N ARG A 56 6.82 -1.66 -11.97
CA ARG A 56 6.13 -2.42 -10.93
C ARG A 56 5.33 -3.58 -11.50
N PHE A 57 5.30 -4.67 -10.77
CA PHE A 57 4.39 -5.80 -10.98
C PHE A 57 3.84 -6.29 -9.66
N VAL A 58 2.51 -6.24 -9.51
CA VAL A 58 1.81 -6.58 -8.27
C VAL A 58 0.91 -7.79 -8.49
N ILE A 59 0.93 -8.71 -7.53
CA ILE A 59 -0.03 -9.82 -7.42
C ILE A 59 -0.75 -9.73 -6.09
N PHE A 60 -2.08 -9.76 -6.14
CA PHE A 60 -2.93 -9.89 -4.98
C PHE A 60 -3.43 -11.32 -4.85
N TYR A 61 -3.45 -11.84 -3.63
CA TYR A 61 -4.13 -13.08 -3.29
C TYR A 61 -5.10 -12.84 -2.12
N GLY A 62 -6.35 -13.25 -2.31
CA GLY A 62 -7.38 -13.23 -1.30
C GLY A 62 -7.94 -14.62 -1.09
N HIS A 63 -8.13 -15.00 0.17
CA HIS A 63 -8.85 -16.20 0.54
C HIS A 63 -9.91 -15.87 1.58
N GLN A 64 -11.16 -16.20 1.31
CA GLN A 64 -12.24 -16.09 2.29
C GLN A 64 -12.58 -17.49 2.79
N TRP A 65 -12.44 -17.74 4.08
CA TRP A 65 -12.80 -19.03 4.67
C TRP A 65 -14.31 -19.12 4.93
N ASN A 66 -14.88 -18.04 5.44
CA ASN A 66 -16.32 -17.86 5.69
C ASN A 66 -16.67 -16.36 5.72
N GLU A 67 -17.87 -16.00 6.16
CA GLU A 67 -18.31 -14.60 6.25
C GLU A 67 -17.45 -13.74 7.20
N GLU A 68 -16.85 -14.36 8.22
CA GLU A 68 -16.10 -13.66 9.25
C GLU A 68 -14.59 -13.69 9.02
N TRP A 69 -14.05 -14.75 8.42
CA TRP A 69 -12.60 -14.97 8.31
C TRP A 69 -12.13 -14.85 6.87
N SER A 70 -11.14 -13.98 6.64
CA SER A 70 -10.45 -13.87 5.36
C SER A 70 -8.95 -13.62 5.51
N PHE A 71 -8.20 -13.83 4.44
CA PHE A 71 -6.78 -13.56 4.32
C PHE A 71 -6.54 -12.75 3.06
N LYS A 72 -5.65 -11.76 3.17
CA LYS A 72 -5.20 -10.93 2.06
C LYS A 72 -3.68 -10.90 2.04
N ALA A 73 -3.12 -11.04 0.85
CA ALA A 73 -1.72 -10.86 0.58
C ALA A 73 -1.49 -10.05 -0.69
N GLU A 74 -0.44 -9.26 -0.68
CA GLU A 74 0.02 -8.45 -1.80
C GLU A 74 1.54 -8.58 -1.92
N VAL A 75 2.00 -9.02 -3.09
CA VAL A 75 3.41 -9.11 -3.44
C VAL A 75 3.69 -8.15 -4.56
N GLU A 76 4.74 -7.36 -4.39
CA GLU A 76 5.19 -6.35 -5.35
C GLU A 76 6.64 -6.63 -5.78
N LEU A 77 6.89 -6.57 -7.09
CA LEU A 77 8.21 -6.54 -7.69
C LEU A 77 8.43 -5.18 -8.35
N GLU A 78 9.46 -4.45 -7.92
CA GLU A 78 9.87 -3.17 -8.51
C GLU A 78 11.08 -3.33 -9.46
N HIS A 79 11.10 -2.54 -10.53
CA HIS A 79 12.19 -2.42 -11.51
C HIS A 79 12.61 -3.71 -12.23
N ASN A 80 11.70 -4.68 -12.37
CA ASN A 80 11.83 -5.92 -13.18
C ASN A 80 12.98 -6.87 -12.80
N PHE A 81 13.78 -6.54 -11.79
CA PHE A 81 14.97 -7.28 -11.38
C PHE A 81 15.27 -7.02 -9.90
N VAL A 82 15.71 -8.04 -9.18
CA VAL A 82 16.19 -7.91 -7.80
C VAL A 82 17.59 -8.49 -7.68
N GLY A 83 18.53 -7.67 -7.27
CA GLY A 83 19.92 -8.09 -7.05
C GLY A 83 20.86 -6.92 -6.84
N GLU A 84 21.96 -7.15 -6.12
CA GLU A 84 23.02 -6.15 -5.88
C GLU A 84 22.50 -4.81 -5.31
N GLY A 85 21.42 -4.86 -4.52
CA GLY A 85 20.77 -3.66 -3.96
C GLY A 85 19.97 -2.83 -4.97
N GLN A 86 19.59 -3.43 -6.10
CA GLN A 86 18.69 -2.85 -7.10
C GLN A 86 17.37 -3.62 -7.15
N GLY A 87 16.28 -2.88 -7.36
CA GLY A 87 14.90 -3.37 -7.32
C GLY A 87 14.48 -3.95 -5.97
N GLU A 88 13.18 -4.15 -5.80
CA GLU A 88 12.60 -4.59 -4.53
C GLU A 88 11.59 -5.71 -4.80
N LEU A 89 11.61 -6.76 -3.96
CA LEU A 89 10.55 -7.77 -3.88
C LEU A 89 9.94 -7.66 -2.48
N GLU A 90 8.73 -7.14 -2.41
CA GLU A 90 8.09 -6.74 -1.17
C GLU A 90 6.80 -7.55 -0.93
N LEU A 91 6.57 -7.95 0.32
CA LEU A 91 5.28 -8.45 0.78
C LEU A 91 4.60 -7.31 1.54
N GLU A 92 3.92 -6.43 0.80
CA GLU A 92 3.37 -5.18 1.36
C GLU A 92 2.17 -5.44 2.27
N GLN A 93 1.41 -6.50 1.99
CA GLN A 93 0.31 -6.96 2.83
C GLN A 93 0.36 -8.48 2.95
N ALA A 94 0.05 -8.98 4.14
CA ALA A 94 -0.15 -10.39 4.42
C ALA A 94 -0.80 -10.53 5.80
N PHE A 95 -2.12 -10.47 5.86
CA PHE A 95 -2.84 -10.47 7.13
C PHE A 95 -4.09 -11.34 7.10
N VAL A 96 -4.40 -11.91 8.26
CA VAL A 96 -5.69 -12.51 8.54
C VAL A 96 -6.62 -11.40 9.04
N ASP A 97 -7.83 -11.39 8.52
CA ASP A 97 -8.91 -10.47 8.87
C ASP A 97 -10.05 -11.27 9.51
N TYR A 98 -10.46 -10.84 10.70
CA TYR A 98 -11.66 -11.30 11.37
C TYR A 98 -12.69 -10.18 11.41
N HIS A 99 -13.72 -10.31 10.58
CA HIS A 99 -14.86 -9.41 10.50
C HIS A 99 -16.00 -9.96 11.35
N TYR A 100 -16.22 -9.40 12.54
CA TYR A 100 -17.33 -9.83 13.39
C TYR A 100 -18.64 -9.19 12.94
N GLU A 101 -18.63 -7.86 12.82
CA GLU A 101 -19.77 -7.04 12.43
C GLU A 101 -19.26 -5.77 11.74
N ASN A 102 -20.17 -5.01 11.11
CA ASN A 102 -19.82 -3.72 10.50
C ASN A 102 -19.07 -2.78 11.45
N TRP A 103 -19.38 -2.84 12.75
CA TRP A 103 -18.79 -1.97 13.78
C TRP A 103 -17.54 -2.55 14.44
N LEU A 104 -17.15 -3.79 14.16
CA LEU A 104 -15.96 -4.40 14.77
C LEU A 104 -15.33 -5.48 13.88
N GLY A 105 -14.06 -5.28 13.55
CA GLY A 105 -13.19 -6.26 12.95
C GLY A 105 -11.75 -6.15 13.46
N PHE A 106 -10.96 -7.18 13.18
CA PHE A 106 -9.58 -7.31 13.61
C PHE A 106 -8.68 -7.72 12.45
N GLN A 107 -7.46 -7.21 12.41
CA GLN A 107 -6.44 -7.61 11.44
C GLN A 107 -5.16 -8.00 12.16
N ALA A 108 -4.47 -9.04 11.70
CA ALA A 108 -3.18 -9.47 12.23
C ALA A 108 -2.25 -9.96 11.12
N GLY A 109 -1.04 -9.42 11.06
CA GLY A 109 -0.03 -9.78 10.07
C GLY A 109 0.74 -8.56 9.57
N VAL A 110 1.13 -8.56 8.30
CA VAL A 110 1.70 -7.38 7.64
C VAL A 110 0.55 -6.48 7.21
N ILE A 111 0.40 -5.34 7.89
CA ILE A 111 -0.72 -4.40 7.75
C ILE A 111 -0.21 -2.99 7.43
N LEU A 112 -1.10 -2.12 6.96
CA LEU A 112 -0.81 -0.69 6.79
C LEU A 112 -1.41 0.12 7.95
N PRO A 113 -0.68 1.13 8.48
CA PRO A 113 -1.26 2.13 9.36
C PRO A 113 -2.14 3.08 8.53
N SER A 114 -3.20 3.60 9.12
CA SER A 114 -4.09 4.56 8.48
C SER A 114 -3.53 5.97 8.65
N VAL A 115 -2.63 6.40 7.77
CA VAL A 115 -1.99 7.72 7.79
C VAL A 115 -2.57 8.60 6.68
N GLY A 116 -3.54 9.45 7.01
CA GLY A 116 -4.28 10.27 6.05
C GLY A 116 -5.30 9.47 5.21
N LEU A 117 -6.07 10.18 4.40
CA LEU A 117 -7.18 9.62 3.59
C LEU A 117 -6.73 8.70 2.45
N ILE A 118 -5.46 8.78 2.06
CA ILE A 118 -4.92 8.21 0.81
C ILE A 118 -4.03 6.97 1.07
N ASN A 119 -3.56 6.72 2.30
CA ASN A 119 -2.61 5.62 2.53
C ASN A 119 -3.22 4.23 2.27
N GLU A 120 -4.53 4.07 2.45
CA GLU A 120 -5.26 2.83 2.15
C GLU A 120 -5.52 2.62 0.64
N PHE A 121 -5.28 3.65 -0.19
CA PHE A 121 -5.57 3.64 -1.62
C PHE A 121 -4.35 4.15 -2.41
N HIS A 122 -3.33 3.31 -2.52
CA HIS A 122 -2.09 3.60 -3.25
C HIS A 122 -2.11 3.11 -4.71
N GLU A 123 -3.22 2.53 -5.17
CA GLU A 123 -3.36 1.97 -6.51
C GLU A 123 -3.39 3.05 -7.63
N PRO A 124 -2.98 2.70 -8.87
CA PRO A 124 -2.73 3.64 -9.96
C PRO A 124 -3.90 4.45 -10.55
N PRO A 125 -5.19 4.07 -10.45
CA PRO A 125 -6.25 4.90 -11.05
C PRO A 125 -6.47 6.24 -10.31
N LEU A 126 -5.68 6.56 -9.28
CA LEU A 126 -5.88 7.70 -8.38
C LEU A 126 -4.91 8.87 -8.58
N PHE A 127 -3.96 8.78 -9.53
CA PHE A 127 -3.08 9.91 -9.85
C PHE A 127 -3.06 10.22 -11.36
N PHE A 128 -3.00 11.51 -11.70
CA PHE A 128 -3.10 12.01 -13.07
C PHE A 128 -1.76 12.05 -13.84
N GLY A 129 -0.69 11.43 -13.32
CA GLY A 129 0.68 11.49 -13.89
C GLY A 129 1.34 10.11 -14.05
N VAL A 130 2.50 10.03 -14.73
CA VAL A 130 3.29 8.79 -14.87
C VAL A 130 4.03 8.44 -13.57
N GLU A 131 4.40 9.47 -12.81
CA GLU A 131 5.08 9.35 -11.52
C GLU A 131 4.24 10.08 -10.46
N ARG A 132 4.29 9.62 -9.20
CA ARG A 132 3.63 10.32 -8.08
C ARG A 132 4.33 11.68 -7.83
N PRO A 133 3.62 12.79 -7.56
CA PRO A 133 4.24 14.09 -7.32
C PRO A 133 5.18 14.07 -6.10
N GLU A 134 6.30 14.81 -6.14
CA GLU A 134 7.33 14.88 -5.08
C GLU A 134 6.79 15.13 -3.66
N TYR A 135 5.67 15.86 -3.51
CA TYR A 135 4.98 16.06 -2.22
C TYR A 135 4.49 14.76 -1.57
N HIS A 136 4.15 13.74 -2.35
CA HIS A 136 3.73 12.42 -1.88
C HIS A 136 4.91 11.52 -1.46
N LYS A 137 6.17 11.94 -1.68
CA LYS A 137 7.36 11.16 -1.26
C LYS A 137 7.81 11.48 0.18
N SER A 138 7.49 12.67 0.71
CA SER A 138 8.09 13.17 1.95
C SER A 138 7.13 13.33 3.14
N ILE A 139 5.80 13.42 2.93
CA ILE A 139 4.84 13.74 4.02
C ILE A 139 3.84 12.61 4.30
N ILE A 140 3.55 11.74 3.33
CA ILE A 140 2.74 10.53 3.51
C ILE A 140 3.47 9.41 2.76
N PRO A 141 4.23 8.56 3.45
CA PRO A 141 5.04 7.56 2.77
C PRO A 141 4.12 6.46 2.23
N THR A 142 3.82 6.51 0.92
CA THR A 142 3.31 5.35 0.17
C THR A 142 4.21 4.16 0.47
N THR A 143 3.66 2.94 0.58
CA THR A 143 4.35 1.71 1.04
C THR A 143 4.70 1.65 2.54
N TRP A 144 3.94 2.34 3.41
CA TRP A 144 4.10 2.11 4.86
C TRP A 144 3.31 0.88 5.27
N PHE A 145 4.02 -0.23 5.44
CA PHE A 145 3.51 -1.47 6.01
C PHE A 145 4.49 -2.01 7.07
N GLY A 146 4.02 -2.97 7.86
CA GLY A 146 4.83 -3.64 8.88
C GLY A 146 4.01 -4.67 9.64
N ASN A 147 4.68 -5.46 10.48
CA ASN A 147 3.98 -6.41 11.33
C ASN A 147 3.14 -5.68 12.38
N GLY A 148 1.89 -6.08 12.55
CA GLY A 148 1.03 -5.49 13.56
C GLY A 148 -0.35 -6.11 13.70
N LEU A 149 -1.13 -5.46 14.55
CA LEU A 149 -2.52 -5.76 14.84
C LEU A 149 -3.36 -4.51 14.59
N SER A 150 -4.58 -4.67 14.10
CA SER A 150 -5.56 -3.59 14.01
C SER A 150 -6.91 -4.00 14.56
N VAL A 151 -7.63 -3.01 15.08
CA VAL A 151 -9.08 -3.07 15.33
C VAL A 151 -9.72 -1.99 14.49
N TYR A 152 -10.78 -2.32 13.77
CA TYR A 152 -11.47 -1.38 12.88
C TYR A 152 -12.98 -1.54 12.97
N GLY A 153 -13.72 -0.59 12.43
CA GLY A 153 -15.17 -0.68 12.37
C GLY A 153 -15.84 0.60 11.88
N ASN A 154 -17.10 0.47 11.49
CA ASN A 154 -18.00 1.55 11.16
C ASN A 154 -19.18 1.55 12.13
N TYR A 155 -19.36 2.67 12.84
CA TYR A 155 -20.48 2.87 13.76
C TYR A 155 -21.21 4.17 13.42
N ALA A 156 -22.47 4.03 13.01
CA ALA A 156 -23.25 5.12 12.42
C ALA A 156 -22.50 5.77 11.25
N ASP A 157 -22.24 7.07 11.32
CA ASP A 157 -21.56 7.83 10.28
C ASP A 157 -20.04 7.90 10.49
N LEU A 158 -19.48 7.12 11.42
CA LEU A 158 -18.06 7.16 11.78
C LEU A 158 -17.37 5.85 11.41
N ASP A 159 -16.32 5.94 10.60
CA ASP A 159 -15.40 4.86 10.32
C ASP A 159 -14.11 5.06 11.12
N TYR A 160 -13.60 4.01 11.75
CA TYR A 160 -12.39 4.09 12.56
C TYR A 160 -11.47 2.90 12.35
N LYS A 161 -10.19 3.13 12.58
CA LYS A 161 -9.17 2.08 12.65
C LYS A 161 -8.11 2.47 13.66
N ILE A 162 -7.73 1.52 14.50
CA ILE A 162 -6.64 1.66 15.48
C ILE A 162 -5.68 0.51 15.23
N SER A 163 -4.40 0.82 15.11
CA SER A 163 -3.35 -0.12 14.74
C SER A 163 -2.19 -0.02 15.71
N VAL A 164 -1.63 -1.16 16.07
CA VAL A 164 -0.37 -1.29 16.80
C VAL A 164 0.58 -2.10 15.93
N MET A 165 1.74 -1.54 15.62
CA MET A 165 2.70 -2.12 14.69
C MET A 165 4.10 -2.09 15.29
N GLU A 166 5.02 -2.80 14.65
CA GLU A 166 6.46 -2.62 14.85
C GLU A 166 6.88 -1.14 14.84
N GLY A 167 7.94 -0.85 15.59
CA GLY A 167 8.46 0.50 15.75
C GLY A 167 9.14 1.04 14.48
N LEU A 168 9.45 2.34 14.49
CA LEU A 168 10.36 2.93 13.53
C LEU A 168 11.81 2.75 13.99
N ASN A 169 12.75 2.68 13.06
CA ASN A 169 14.17 2.75 13.37
C ASN A 169 14.60 4.23 13.45
N ALA A 170 14.83 4.73 14.67
CA ALA A 170 15.16 6.13 14.90
C ALA A 170 16.46 6.60 14.21
N ASP A 171 17.45 5.72 14.03
CA ASP A 171 18.75 6.05 13.42
C ASP A 171 18.62 6.39 11.93
N LYS A 172 17.54 5.93 11.30
CA LYS A 172 17.23 6.23 9.90
C LYS A 172 16.29 7.43 9.72
N ILE A 173 15.92 8.12 10.81
CA ILE A 173 15.16 9.38 10.72
C ILE A 173 16.11 10.51 10.31
N SER A 174 15.79 11.22 9.24
CA SER A 174 16.64 12.31 8.74
C SER A 174 15.83 13.54 8.30
N SER A 175 16.48 14.71 8.23
CA SER A 175 15.84 15.93 7.74
C SER A 175 15.41 15.86 6.27
N ASN A 176 16.11 15.03 5.48
CA ASN A 176 15.91 14.93 4.04
C ASN A 176 14.82 13.90 3.69
N ASN A 177 14.80 12.77 4.39
CA ASN A 177 13.90 11.65 4.09
C ASN A 177 12.82 11.42 5.15
N GLY A 178 12.78 12.24 6.21
CA GLY A 178 11.82 12.15 7.30
C GLY A 178 11.84 10.78 7.96
N ILE A 179 10.66 10.17 8.11
CA ILE A 179 10.45 8.84 8.67
C ILE A 179 10.46 7.72 7.62
N ARG A 180 10.61 8.05 6.34
CA ARG A 180 10.43 7.10 5.24
C ARG A 180 11.43 5.95 5.30
N ASP A 181 12.68 6.28 5.56
CA ASP A 181 13.78 5.31 5.66
C ASP A 181 13.79 4.60 7.03
N ALA A 182 13.06 5.15 8.02
CA ALA A 182 12.89 4.56 9.35
C ALA A 182 11.87 3.42 9.40
N ARG A 183 11.06 3.23 8.35
CA ARG A 183 10.12 2.10 8.25
C ARG A 183 10.90 0.80 8.09
N GLN A 184 10.53 -0.23 8.85
CA GLN A 184 11.27 -1.50 8.90
C GLN A 184 10.67 -2.60 7.99
N LYS A 185 9.47 -2.35 7.43
CA LYS A 185 8.84 -3.18 6.39
C LYS A 185 8.70 -4.66 6.77
N GLY A 186 8.49 -4.96 8.05
CA GLY A 186 8.29 -6.32 8.54
C GLY A 186 9.56 -7.17 8.68
N TYR A 187 10.73 -6.67 8.28
CA TYR A 187 11.98 -7.43 8.25
C TYR A 187 12.84 -7.15 9.49
N LYS A 188 12.87 -8.12 10.42
CA LYS A 188 13.65 -8.04 11.68
C LYS A 188 13.42 -6.72 12.44
N SER A 189 12.17 -6.27 12.43
CA SER A 189 11.80 -4.96 12.93
C SER A 189 11.86 -4.89 14.45
N GLN A 190 12.26 -3.73 14.98
CA GLN A 190 12.21 -3.44 16.41
C GLN A 190 10.76 -3.48 16.92
N ALA A 191 10.56 -4.16 18.05
CA ALA A 191 9.26 -4.30 18.70
C ALA A 191 9.27 -3.80 20.17
N ASP A 192 10.39 -3.22 20.62
CA ASP A 192 10.54 -2.69 21.97
C ASP A 192 9.72 -1.39 22.16
N ASP A 193 9.76 -0.51 21.15
CA ASP A 193 8.94 0.70 21.08
C ASP A 193 7.95 0.60 19.91
N LEU A 194 6.72 0.16 20.19
CA LEU A 194 5.69 -0.04 19.17
C LEU A 194 5.18 1.29 18.57
N LEU A 195 4.76 1.23 17.31
CA LEU A 195 4.04 2.29 16.63
C LEU A 195 2.54 2.16 16.91
N TYR A 196 1.94 3.24 17.39
CA TYR A 196 0.49 3.36 17.57
C TYR A 196 -0.06 4.28 16.50
N ASN A 197 -1.12 3.85 15.82
CA ASN A 197 -1.83 4.65 14.84
C ASN A 197 -3.34 4.59 15.10
N ALA A 198 -4.03 5.71 14.91
CA ALA A 198 -5.48 5.79 14.97
C ALA A 198 -6.01 6.72 13.87
N ARG A 199 -7.11 6.32 13.24
CA ARG A 199 -7.87 7.13 12.27
C ARG A 199 -9.35 7.13 12.65
N ILE A 200 -9.99 8.27 12.46
CA ILE A 200 -11.45 8.41 12.45
C ILE A 200 -11.87 9.26 11.24
N ASP A 201 -12.83 8.75 10.47
CA ASP A 201 -13.46 9.41 9.32
C ASP A 201 -14.97 9.59 9.56
N TYR A 202 -15.52 10.75 9.18
CA TYR A 202 -16.96 11.04 9.14
C TYR A 202 -17.51 10.90 7.72
N LEU A 203 -18.61 10.15 7.59
CA LEU A 203 -19.23 9.71 6.34
C LEU A 203 -20.74 10.07 6.21
N GLY A 204 -21.29 10.83 7.15
CA GLY A 204 -22.75 11.06 7.23
C GLY A 204 -23.34 11.94 6.12
N ILE A 205 -22.51 12.48 5.24
CA ILE A 205 -22.94 13.24 4.05
C ILE A 205 -22.52 12.46 2.82
N ASN A 206 -23.49 12.07 2.00
CA ASN A 206 -23.23 11.30 0.78
C ASN A 206 -22.23 12.05 -0.13
N GLY A 207 -21.13 11.40 -0.48
CA GLY A 207 -20.06 11.94 -1.31
C GLY A 207 -19.02 12.78 -0.56
N LEU A 208 -19.15 12.99 0.76
CA LEU A 208 -18.16 13.69 1.57
C LEU A 208 -17.54 12.75 2.61
N ARG A 209 -16.21 12.67 2.62
CA ARG A 209 -15.43 12.03 3.67
C ARG A 209 -14.50 13.08 4.30
N VAL A 210 -14.58 13.24 5.62
CA VAL A 210 -13.67 14.10 6.39
C VAL A 210 -13.03 13.28 7.49
N GLY A 211 -11.70 13.25 7.54
CA GLY A 211 -10.97 12.35 8.42
C GLY A 211 -9.80 13.00 9.13
N VAL A 212 -9.44 12.44 10.28
CA VAL A 212 -8.20 12.74 11.00
C VAL A 212 -7.49 11.44 11.35
N SER A 213 -6.16 11.45 11.25
CA SER A 213 -5.31 10.35 11.68
C SER A 213 -4.18 10.87 12.57
N TYR A 214 -3.76 10.05 13.53
CA TYR A 214 -2.66 10.32 14.43
C TYR A 214 -1.76 9.08 14.52
N SER A 215 -0.44 9.29 14.48
CA SER A 215 0.57 8.25 14.65
C SER A 215 1.57 8.68 15.72
N TYR A 216 1.93 7.76 16.60
CA TYR A 216 2.87 7.97 17.69
C TYR A 216 3.80 6.77 17.84
N ASN A 217 5.10 7.03 17.96
CA ASN A 217 6.10 6.03 18.24
C ASN A 217 7.21 6.67 19.08
N ASN A 218 7.61 6.00 20.16
CA ASN A 218 8.65 6.47 21.07
C ASN A 218 9.99 5.77 20.80
N SER A 219 10.35 5.58 19.53
CA SER A 219 11.56 4.84 19.16
C SER A 219 12.81 5.48 19.72
N THR A 220 13.57 4.70 20.48
CA THR A 220 14.94 5.03 20.87
C THR A 220 15.93 4.49 19.85
N GLY A 221 16.90 5.31 19.43
CA GLY A 221 18.01 4.85 18.58
C GLY A 221 18.86 3.86 19.37
N GLU A 222 18.91 2.62 18.90
CA GLU A 222 19.81 1.60 19.42
C GLU A 222 20.53 0.95 18.24
N ASP A 223 21.87 0.94 18.31
CA ASP A 223 22.76 0.20 17.41
C ASP A 223 22.52 -1.31 17.57
N ILE A 224 21.42 -1.84 17.05
CA ILE A 224 21.16 -3.28 17.08
C ILE A 224 21.98 -3.94 15.97
N ASN A 225 23.20 -4.31 16.32
CA ASN A 225 24.08 -5.13 15.50
C ASN A 225 23.55 -6.58 15.51
N ILE A 226 22.49 -6.85 14.74
CA ILE A 226 22.03 -8.23 14.54
C ILE A 226 22.95 -8.86 13.49
N PRO A 227 23.81 -9.83 13.84
CA PRO A 227 24.67 -10.48 12.87
C PRO A 227 23.81 -11.15 11.79
N VAL A 228 24.04 -10.75 10.55
CA VAL A 228 23.52 -11.43 9.36
C VAL A 228 24.41 -12.66 9.17
N SER A 229 23.87 -13.85 9.44
CA SER A 229 24.47 -15.11 9.00
C SER A 229 24.15 -15.36 7.54
#